data_AF-G0NF13-F1
#
_entry.id   AF-G0NF13-F1
#
_cell.length_a   1.000
_cell.length_b   1.000
_cell.length_c   1.000
_cell.angle_alpha   90.00
_cell.angle_beta   90.00
_cell.angle_gamma   90.00
#
_symmetry.space_group_name_H-M   'P 1'
#
loop_
_entity.id
_entity.type
_entity.pdbx_description
1 polymer ?
#
loop_
_entity_poly.entity_id
_entity_poly.type
_entity_poly.pdbx_seq_one_letter_code
_entity_poly.pdbx_strand_id
1 'polypeptide(L)'
;MLYLSKFFLFACFVQLSSTAPQPSTDLAAACGFWTATKFAFKCRALAYDALFIEKTDRTYEDFKSLNEICKDAQGCMDSFECEEIKKMKNGFDNQCEIIGYAYPDNELCLKQFFRTVYMSQFSNEESCFKEYSFLDSDKAKRSQAFADGKLCFIKYAREHCTSTTLEYFNTDKYNQLAKSMSVDNTFDMECNMPSTIVQSIHCTAMNKEFEYRVKQLERPEFASNNDFVVQTRKICRDTQSCFKRNCLLLKDSAYYRQLVNNCDILENSYPK
;
A
#
# COMPACT_ATOMS: atom_id res chain seq x y z
N MET A 1 -14.58 -14.12 61.92
CA MET A 1 -14.92 -13.44 60.66
C MET A 1 -13.68 -12.84 59.99
N LEU A 2 -12.72 -13.66 59.55
CA LEU A 2 -11.48 -13.18 58.90
C LEU A 2 -11.03 -14.03 57.69
N TYR A 3 -11.78 -15.07 57.33
CA TYR A 3 -11.44 -15.97 56.22
C TYR A 3 -12.29 -15.76 54.96
N LEU A 4 -13.34 -14.93 55.02
CA LEU A 4 -14.25 -14.67 53.88
C LEU A 4 -13.79 -13.53 52.96
N SER A 5 -12.85 -12.66 53.37
CA SER A 5 -12.40 -11.54 52.51
C SER A 5 -11.29 -11.92 51.52
N LYS A 6 -10.53 -12.99 51.78
CA LYS A 6 -9.48 -13.46 50.85
C LYS A 6 -10.03 -14.26 49.66
N PHE A 7 -11.17 -14.93 49.82
CA PHE A 7 -11.82 -15.66 48.73
C PHE A 7 -12.52 -14.73 47.72
N PHE A 8 -13.08 -13.60 48.18
CA PHE A 8 -13.70 -12.62 47.29
C PHE A 8 -12.69 -11.85 46.43
N LEU A 9 -11.49 -11.57 46.95
CA LEU A 9 -10.43 -10.94 46.14
C LEU A 9 -9.91 -11.87 45.04
N PHE A 10 -9.87 -13.19 45.26
CA PHE A 10 -9.45 -14.14 44.22
C PHE A 10 -10.53 -14.32 43.14
N ALA A 11 -11.82 -14.27 43.50
CA ALA A 11 -12.93 -14.37 42.54
C ALA A 11 -13.05 -13.12 41.63
N CYS A 12 -12.75 -11.93 42.14
CA CYS A 12 -12.77 -10.71 41.32
C CYS A 12 -11.63 -10.67 40.27
N PHE A 13 -10.47 -11.26 40.55
CA PHE A 13 -9.40 -11.39 39.53
C PHE A 13 -9.74 -12.41 38.43
N VAL A 14 -10.54 -13.44 38.73
CA VAL A 14 -10.97 -14.44 37.74
C VAL A 14 -12.15 -13.96 36.88
N GLN A 15 -12.99 -13.04 37.39
CA GLN A 15 -14.10 -12.49 36.60
C GLN A 15 -13.72 -11.28 35.72
N LEU A 16 -12.71 -10.49 36.11
CA LEU A 16 -12.15 -9.43 35.25
C LEU A 16 -11.21 -9.95 34.14
N SER A 17 -10.88 -11.24 34.14
CA SER A 17 -10.11 -11.89 33.07
C SER A 17 -10.99 -12.52 31.97
N SER A 18 -12.32 -12.41 32.07
CA SER A 18 -13.25 -12.99 31.09
C SER A 18 -13.35 -12.25 29.75
N THR A 19 -12.78 -11.04 29.65
CA THR A 19 -12.63 -10.31 28.38
C THR A 19 -11.24 -10.45 27.77
N ALA A 20 -10.32 -11.17 28.44
CA ALA A 20 -9.05 -11.49 27.83
C ALA A 20 -9.27 -12.47 26.66
N PRO A 21 -8.78 -12.18 25.45
CA PRO A 21 -8.84 -13.13 24.36
C PRO A 21 -8.15 -14.43 24.79
N GLN A 22 -8.90 -15.52 24.93
CA GLN A 22 -8.28 -16.81 25.20
C GLN A 22 -7.25 -17.08 24.09
N PRO A 23 -6.01 -17.49 24.43
CA PRO A 23 -5.05 -17.90 23.43
C PRO A 23 -5.68 -19.05 22.64
N SER A 24 -5.55 -19.03 21.31
CA SER A 24 -6.00 -20.17 20.52
C SER A 24 -5.31 -21.42 21.05
N THR A 25 -6.07 -22.51 21.18
CA THR A 25 -5.56 -23.81 21.65
C THR A 25 -4.32 -24.24 20.85
N ASP A 26 -4.28 -23.87 19.57
CA ASP A 26 -3.20 -24.16 18.65
C ASP A 26 -1.92 -23.38 18.97
N LEU A 27 -2.04 -22.11 19.37
CA LEU A 27 -0.87 -21.29 19.71
C LEU A 27 -0.25 -21.72 21.05
N ALA A 28 -1.08 -22.08 22.04
CA ALA A 28 -0.59 -22.60 23.31
C ALA A 28 0.12 -23.96 23.13
N ALA A 29 -0.37 -24.80 22.22
CA ALA A 29 0.25 -26.06 21.85
C ALA A 29 1.61 -25.85 21.14
N ALA A 30 1.70 -24.88 20.24
CA ALA A 30 2.92 -24.62 19.46
C ALA A 30 4.01 -23.85 20.22
N CYS A 31 3.64 -22.77 20.92
CA CYS A 31 4.59 -21.84 21.56
C CYS A 31 4.77 -22.06 23.06
N GLY A 32 3.95 -22.94 23.66
CA GLY A 32 3.81 -23.08 25.10
C GLY A 32 2.84 -22.07 25.71
N PHE A 33 2.17 -22.50 26.79
CA PHE A 33 1.11 -21.73 27.46
C PHE A 33 1.54 -20.31 27.86
N TRP A 34 2.72 -20.17 28.49
CA TRP A 34 3.20 -18.87 28.97
C TRP A 34 3.51 -17.90 27.82
N THR A 35 4.13 -18.39 26.75
CA THR A 35 4.41 -17.60 25.54
C THR A 35 3.12 -17.15 24.88
N ALA A 36 2.17 -18.07 24.67
CA ALA A 36 0.89 -17.78 24.06
C ALA A 36 0.06 -16.79 24.89
N THR A 37 0.09 -16.93 26.21
CA THR A 37 -0.57 -16.01 27.15
C THR A 37 0.06 -14.62 27.07
N LYS A 38 1.39 -14.52 27.16
CA LYS A 38 2.10 -13.23 27.06
C LYS A 38 1.82 -12.54 25.73
N PHE A 39 1.82 -13.29 24.62
CA PHE A 39 1.47 -12.77 23.29
C PHE A 39 0.02 -12.26 23.23
N ALA A 40 -0.94 -13.06 23.72
CA ALA A 40 -2.37 -12.71 23.70
C ALA A 40 -2.66 -11.44 24.51
N PHE A 41 -2.02 -11.26 25.67
CA PHE A 41 -2.24 -10.08 26.51
C PHE A 41 -1.47 -8.84 26.05
N LYS A 42 -0.25 -8.99 25.51
CA LYS A 42 0.61 -7.84 25.17
C LYS A 42 0.48 -7.41 23.72
N CYS A 43 0.57 -8.34 22.78
CA CYS A 43 0.70 -8.01 21.36
C CYS A 43 -0.62 -8.14 20.61
N ARG A 44 -1.45 -9.13 20.95
CA ARG A 44 -2.71 -9.37 20.22
C ARG A 44 -3.70 -8.22 20.38
N ALA A 45 -3.75 -7.58 21.54
CA ALA A 45 -4.59 -6.38 21.74
C ALA A 45 -4.19 -5.27 20.77
N LEU A 46 -2.89 -4.92 20.72
CA LEU A 46 -2.35 -3.93 19.78
C LEU A 46 -2.61 -4.32 18.32
N ALA A 47 -2.40 -5.59 17.97
CA ALA A 47 -2.63 -6.07 16.61
C ALA A 47 -4.12 -6.02 16.22
N TYR A 48 -5.02 -6.33 17.16
CA TYR A 48 -6.46 -6.24 16.93
C TYR A 48 -6.88 -4.78 16.66
N ASP A 49 -6.37 -3.83 17.45
CA ASP A 49 -6.68 -2.41 17.26
C ASP A 49 -6.21 -1.89 15.90
N ALA A 50 -5.06 -2.35 15.38
CA ALA A 50 -4.61 -1.99 14.04
C ALA A 50 -5.43 -2.63 12.90
N LEU A 51 -5.90 -3.86 13.08
CA LEU A 51 -6.60 -4.63 12.04
C LEU A 51 -8.09 -4.31 11.93
N PHE A 52 -8.76 -3.95 13.03
CA PHE A 52 -10.22 -3.85 13.10
C PHE A 52 -10.78 -2.42 13.14
N ILE A 53 -9.97 -1.39 12.85
CA ILE A 53 -10.51 -0.06 12.56
C ILE A 53 -11.13 -0.09 11.15
N GLU A 54 -12.31 -0.69 11.02
CA GLU A 54 -13.15 -0.60 9.82
C GLU A 54 -13.74 0.81 9.72
N LYS A 55 -12.93 1.76 9.27
CA LYS A 55 -13.42 3.06 8.79
C LYS A 55 -13.23 3.14 7.30
N THR A 56 -14.33 3.30 6.57
CA THR A 56 -14.36 3.58 5.13
C THR A 56 -13.87 4.99 4.82
N ASP A 57 -13.87 5.90 5.81
CA ASP A 57 -13.29 7.25 5.75
C ASP A 57 -12.31 7.43 6.92
N ARG A 58 -11.02 7.15 6.68
CA ARG A 58 -9.96 7.38 7.66
C ARG A 58 -9.45 8.82 7.56
N THR A 59 -9.37 9.52 8.69
CA THR A 59 -8.72 10.83 8.75
C THR A 59 -7.19 10.69 8.78
N TYR A 60 -6.48 11.80 8.59
CA TYR A 60 -5.03 11.83 8.75
C TYR A 60 -4.60 11.36 10.16
N GLU A 61 -5.34 11.77 11.19
CA GLU A 61 -5.12 11.35 12.58
C GLU A 61 -5.37 9.85 12.78
N ASP A 62 -6.39 9.28 12.13
CA ASP A 62 -6.62 7.83 12.15
C ASP A 62 -5.38 7.11 11.61
N PHE A 63 -4.88 7.53 10.45
CA PHE A 63 -3.69 6.95 9.82
C PHE A 63 -2.42 7.09 10.67
N LYS A 64 -2.25 8.23 11.35
CA LYS A 64 -1.13 8.44 12.28
C LYS A 64 -1.22 7.46 13.45
N SER A 65 -2.39 7.35 14.08
CA SER A 65 -2.63 6.43 15.20
C SER A 65 -2.38 4.97 14.79
N LEU A 66 -2.85 4.57 13.62
CA LEU A 66 -2.62 3.23 13.08
C LEU A 66 -1.14 2.92 12.84
N ASN A 67 -0.38 3.88 12.33
CA ASN A 67 1.06 3.73 12.15
C ASN A 67 1.79 3.56 13.49
N GLU A 68 1.36 4.28 14.54
CA GLU A 68 1.90 4.12 15.90
C GLU A 68 1.57 2.72 16.46
N ILE A 69 0.31 2.28 16.34
CA ILE A 69 -0.11 0.93 16.77
C ILE A 69 0.67 -0.15 16.02
N CYS A 70 0.90 0.03 14.72
CA CYS A 70 1.72 -0.88 13.91
C CYS A 70 3.14 -1.01 14.46
N LYS A 71 3.81 0.12 14.76
CA LYS A 71 5.16 0.11 15.33
C LYS A 71 5.19 -0.63 16.68
N ASP A 72 4.23 -0.35 17.56
CA ASP A 72 4.17 -0.95 18.88
C ASP A 72 3.87 -2.46 18.82
N ALA A 73 2.93 -2.87 17.98
CA ALA A 73 2.58 -4.27 17.79
C ALA A 73 3.74 -5.06 17.16
N GLN A 74 4.41 -4.51 16.14
CA GLN A 74 5.58 -5.12 15.51
C GLN A 74 6.71 -5.32 16.53
N GLY A 75 7.07 -4.27 17.26
CA GLY A 75 8.10 -4.34 18.31
C GLY A 75 7.72 -5.31 19.44
N CYS A 76 6.43 -5.44 19.77
CA CYS A 76 5.96 -6.44 20.70
C CYS A 76 6.19 -7.86 20.18
N MET A 77 5.83 -8.13 18.93
CA MET A 77 5.97 -9.44 18.29
C MET A 77 7.44 -9.85 18.09
N ASP A 78 8.34 -8.89 17.86
CA ASP A 78 9.79 -9.14 17.75
C ASP A 78 10.41 -9.74 19.02
N SER A 79 9.77 -9.57 20.18
CA SER A 79 10.25 -10.13 21.45
C SER A 79 9.98 -11.64 21.63
N PHE A 80 9.45 -12.31 20.60
CA PHE A 80 9.05 -13.71 20.64
C PHE A 80 9.80 -14.55 19.60
N GLU A 81 10.40 -15.65 20.06
CA GLU A 81 11.13 -16.58 19.18
C GLU A 81 10.23 -17.67 18.54
N CYS A 82 8.96 -17.75 18.93
CA CYS A 82 8.07 -18.78 18.44
C CYS A 82 7.75 -18.62 16.95
N GLU A 83 7.91 -19.68 16.16
CA GLU A 83 7.68 -19.67 14.72
C GLU A 83 6.22 -19.36 14.34
N GLU A 84 5.24 -19.83 15.10
CA GLU A 84 3.83 -19.48 14.88
C GLU A 84 3.56 -17.99 15.11
N ILE A 85 4.24 -17.37 16.08
CA ILE A 85 4.16 -15.92 16.31
C ILE A 85 4.85 -15.16 15.18
N LYS A 86 6.01 -15.63 14.71
CA LYS A 86 6.70 -15.06 13.54
C LYS A 86 5.83 -15.14 12.28
N LYS A 87 5.11 -16.25 12.06
CA LYS A 87 4.14 -16.38 10.96
C LYS A 87 2.99 -15.38 11.08
N MET A 88 2.40 -15.21 12.27
CA MET A 88 1.35 -14.20 12.49
C MET A 88 1.87 -12.79 12.26
N LYS A 89 3.09 -12.50 12.71
CA LYS A 89 3.77 -11.22 12.48
C LYS A 89 3.88 -10.92 11.00
N ASN A 90 4.25 -11.88 10.15
CA ASN A 90 4.32 -11.65 8.69
C ASN A 90 2.98 -11.19 8.09
N GLY A 91 1.86 -11.78 8.52
CA GLY A 91 0.53 -11.35 8.09
C GLY A 91 0.18 -9.95 8.58
N PHE A 92 0.55 -9.63 9.82
CA PHE A 92 0.38 -8.30 10.40
C PHE A 92 1.26 -7.23 9.73
N ASP A 93 2.51 -7.57 9.40
CA ASP A 93 3.46 -6.70 8.71
C ASP A 93 2.91 -6.24 7.36
N ASN A 94 2.28 -7.16 6.59
CA ASN A 94 1.61 -6.81 5.34
C ASN A 94 0.52 -5.75 5.55
N GLN A 95 -0.27 -5.84 6.61
CA GLN A 95 -1.32 -4.86 6.90
C GLN A 95 -0.72 -3.51 7.30
N CYS A 96 0.35 -3.51 8.08
CA CYS A 96 1.08 -2.29 8.42
C CYS A 96 1.76 -1.64 7.22
N GLU A 97 2.24 -2.43 6.25
CA GLU A 97 2.75 -1.93 4.98
C GLU A 97 1.64 -1.26 4.17
N ILE A 98 0.46 -1.87 4.08
CA ILE A 98 -0.71 -1.28 3.41
C ILE A 98 -1.08 0.07 4.05
N ILE A 99 -1.20 0.11 5.38
CA ILE A 99 -1.50 1.36 6.11
C ILE A 99 -0.44 2.42 5.82
N GLY A 100 0.83 2.03 5.82
CA GLY A 100 1.93 2.95 5.54
C GLY A 100 1.91 3.49 4.11
N TYR A 101 1.57 2.70 3.10
CA TYR A 101 1.41 3.18 1.72
C TYR A 101 0.14 4.02 1.52
N ALA A 102 -0.94 3.68 2.21
CA ALA A 102 -2.20 4.41 2.16
C ALA A 102 -2.18 5.71 3.00
N TYR A 103 -1.15 5.91 3.83
CA TYR A 103 -0.95 7.16 4.55
C TYR A 103 -0.96 8.35 3.58
N PRO A 104 -1.77 9.41 3.79
CA PRO A 104 -2.04 10.42 2.76
C PRO A 104 -0.80 11.03 2.10
N ASP A 105 0.21 11.41 2.89
CA ASP A 105 1.46 11.98 2.37
C ASP A 105 2.26 10.98 1.54
N ASN A 106 2.33 9.72 2.00
CA ASN A 106 3.06 8.65 1.32
C ASN A 106 2.35 8.26 0.02
N GLU A 107 1.04 8.13 0.06
CA GLU A 107 0.22 7.81 -1.11
C GLU A 107 0.35 8.91 -2.17
N LEU A 108 0.31 10.18 -1.76
CA LEU A 108 0.49 11.32 -2.65
C LEU A 108 1.89 11.33 -3.26
N CYS A 109 2.93 11.16 -2.45
CA CYS A 109 4.32 11.07 -2.90
C CYS A 109 4.50 9.95 -3.93
N LEU A 110 4.00 8.75 -3.64
CA LEU A 110 4.06 7.61 -4.56
C LEU A 110 3.29 7.87 -5.85
N LYS A 111 2.08 8.47 -5.78
CA LYS A 111 1.31 8.84 -6.98
C LYS A 111 2.12 9.80 -7.87
N GLN A 112 2.74 10.81 -7.29
CA GLN A 112 3.53 11.77 -8.06
C GLN A 112 4.82 11.14 -8.60
N PHE A 113 5.48 10.27 -7.83
CA PHE A 113 6.63 9.49 -8.28
C PHE A 113 6.28 8.62 -9.49
N PHE A 114 5.25 7.78 -9.39
CA PHE A 114 4.84 6.91 -10.50
C PHE A 114 4.40 7.70 -11.73
N ARG A 115 3.70 8.82 -11.54
CA ARG A 115 3.38 9.74 -12.64
C ARG A 115 4.66 10.26 -13.31
N THR A 116 5.65 10.70 -12.53
CA THR A 116 6.93 11.23 -13.05
C THR A 116 7.70 10.15 -13.82
N VAL A 117 7.82 8.95 -13.24
CA VAL A 117 8.47 7.79 -13.87
C VAL A 117 7.78 7.45 -15.19
N TYR A 118 6.45 7.32 -15.18
CA TYR A 118 5.69 7.01 -16.39
C TYR A 118 5.85 8.10 -17.47
N MET A 119 5.82 9.38 -17.07
CA MET A 119 5.94 10.50 -18.01
C MET A 119 7.35 10.69 -18.57
N SER A 120 8.38 10.19 -17.88
CA SER A 120 9.76 10.24 -18.37
C SER A 120 9.92 9.59 -19.75
N GLN A 121 9.11 8.57 -20.08
CA GLN A 121 9.15 7.89 -21.38
C GLN A 121 8.76 8.79 -22.56
N PHE A 122 8.05 9.90 -22.30
CA PHE A 122 7.59 10.85 -23.32
C PHE A 122 8.42 12.13 -23.36
N SER A 123 9.29 12.36 -22.37
CA SER A 123 10.18 13.51 -22.36
C SER A 123 11.39 13.24 -23.25
N ASN A 124 12.01 14.29 -23.79
CA ASN A 124 13.34 14.22 -24.42
C ASN A 124 14.47 14.49 -23.43
N GLU A 125 14.17 15.01 -22.23
CA GLU A 125 15.16 15.37 -21.22
C GLU A 125 15.79 14.13 -20.60
N GLU A 126 17.10 14.18 -20.34
CA GLU A 126 17.81 13.14 -19.62
C GLU A 126 17.27 13.09 -18.19
N SER A 127 16.85 11.90 -17.75
CA SER A 127 16.37 11.71 -16.39
C SER A 127 16.72 10.30 -15.96
N CYS A 128 17.08 10.15 -14.69
CA CYS A 128 17.46 8.85 -14.17
C CYS A 128 16.28 7.84 -14.20
N PHE A 129 15.02 8.31 -14.29
CA PHE A 129 13.86 7.44 -14.47
C PHE A 129 13.81 6.74 -15.83
N LYS A 130 14.51 7.27 -16.85
CA LYS A 130 14.63 6.61 -18.15
C LYS A 130 15.65 5.48 -18.16
N GLU A 131 16.64 5.55 -17.28
CA GLU A 131 17.72 4.56 -17.19
C GLU A 131 17.23 3.23 -16.61
N TYR A 132 16.20 3.28 -15.76
CA TYR A 132 15.69 2.12 -15.04
C TYR A 132 14.24 1.83 -15.41
N SER A 133 13.95 0.58 -15.78
CA SER A 133 12.62 0.12 -16.20
C SER A 133 11.68 -0.15 -15.00
N PHE A 134 11.43 0.86 -14.15
CA PHE A 134 10.61 0.75 -12.94
C PHE A 134 9.20 0.19 -13.18
N LEU A 135 8.63 0.44 -14.36
CA LEU A 135 7.26 0.06 -14.73
C LEU A 135 7.21 -1.07 -15.79
N ASP A 136 8.31 -1.82 -15.97
CA ASP A 136 8.36 -2.93 -16.93
C ASP A 136 7.28 -3.99 -16.61
N SER A 137 6.78 -4.69 -17.64
CA SER A 137 5.90 -5.83 -17.42
C SER A 137 6.63 -7.02 -16.80
N ASP A 138 7.92 -7.17 -17.06
CA ASP A 138 8.76 -8.24 -16.54
C ASP A 138 9.17 -7.96 -15.09
N LYS A 139 8.81 -8.88 -14.19
CA LYS A 139 9.09 -8.74 -12.75
C LYS A 139 10.57 -8.68 -12.42
N ALA A 140 11.44 -9.39 -13.14
CA ALA A 140 12.86 -9.42 -12.87
C ALA A 140 13.50 -8.09 -13.27
N LYS A 141 13.08 -7.53 -14.42
CA LYS A 141 13.49 -6.19 -14.83
C LYS A 141 13.00 -5.11 -13.88
N ARG A 142 11.73 -5.15 -13.44
CA ARG A 142 11.22 -4.23 -12.41
C ARG A 142 12.03 -4.35 -11.12
N SER A 143 12.28 -5.56 -10.65
CA SER A 143 13.04 -5.80 -9.43
C SER A 143 14.44 -5.21 -9.50
N GLN A 144 15.14 -5.45 -10.62
CA GLN A 144 16.46 -4.87 -10.86
C GLN A 144 16.39 -3.34 -10.95
N ALA A 145 15.39 -2.78 -11.63
CA ALA A 145 15.19 -1.34 -11.73
C ALA A 145 15.00 -0.67 -10.36
N PHE A 146 14.26 -1.30 -9.43
CA PHE A 146 14.14 -0.79 -8.06
C PHE A 146 15.42 -1.01 -7.23
N ALA A 147 16.19 -2.07 -7.48
CA ALA A 147 17.47 -2.26 -6.81
C ALA A 147 18.48 -1.18 -7.22
N ASP A 148 18.66 -0.97 -8.52
CA ASP A 148 19.67 -0.07 -9.07
C ASP A 148 19.21 1.40 -9.02
N GLY A 149 17.93 1.64 -9.28
CA GLY A 149 17.32 2.95 -9.31
C GLY A 149 16.97 3.52 -7.93
N LYS A 150 17.44 2.91 -6.83
CA LYS A 150 17.14 3.37 -5.46
C LYS A 150 17.45 4.84 -5.23
N LEU A 151 18.57 5.32 -5.75
CA LEU A 151 18.98 6.72 -5.60
C LEU A 151 18.04 7.68 -6.36
N CYS A 152 17.43 7.25 -7.47
CA CYS A 152 16.42 8.04 -8.18
C CYS A 152 15.22 8.34 -7.30
N PHE A 153 14.68 7.30 -6.65
CA PHE A 153 13.55 7.45 -5.75
C PHE A 153 13.91 8.33 -4.55
N ILE A 154 15.06 8.11 -3.92
CA ILE A 154 15.49 8.91 -2.76
C ILE A 154 15.66 10.38 -3.14
N LYS A 155 16.27 10.67 -4.28
CA LYS A 155 16.41 12.04 -4.78
C LYS A 155 15.04 12.69 -5.02
N TYR A 156 14.15 11.97 -5.72
CA TYR A 156 12.78 12.42 -5.94
C TYR A 156 12.05 12.74 -4.64
N ALA A 157 12.08 11.82 -3.69
CA ALA A 157 11.39 11.98 -2.42
C ALA A 157 11.91 13.19 -1.63
N ARG A 158 13.21 13.50 -1.72
CA ARG A 158 13.81 14.67 -1.06
C ARG A 158 13.35 15.98 -1.66
N GLU A 159 13.12 15.99 -2.96
CA GLU A 159 12.75 17.20 -3.70
C GLU A 159 11.24 17.46 -3.67
N HIS A 160 10.41 16.41 -3.55
CA HIS A 160 8.97 16.51 -3.79
C HIS A 160 8.06 15.98 -2.68
N CYS A 161 8.59 15.27 -1.68
CA CYS A 161 7.77 14.66 -0.63
C CYS A 161 8.00 15.31 0.73
N THR A 162 7.07 15.08 1.67
CA THR A 162 7.16 15.66 3.01
C THR A 162 8.29 15.01 3.82
N SER A 163 8.77 15.68 4.87
CA SER A 163 9.77 15.11 5.78
C SER A 163 9.28 13.81 6.44
N THR A 164 7.98 13.74 6.74
CA THR A 164 7.32 12.53 7.26
C THR A 164 7.45 11.36 6.29
N THR A 165 7.20 11.60 4.99
CA THR A 165 7.33 10.58 3.96
C THR A 165 8.78 10.14 3.76
N LEU A 166 9.73 11.08 3.84
CA LEU A 166 11.15 10.76 3.78
C LEU A 166 11.61 9.88 4.94
N GLU A 167 11.12 10.16 6.15
CA GLU A 167 11.39 9.34 7.33
C GLU A 167 10.77 7.95 7.20
N TYR A 168 9.54 7.88 6.66
CA TYR A 168 8.86 6.61 6.40
C TYR A 168 9.64 5.75 5.40
N PHE A 169 9.98 6.27 4.21
CA PHE A 169 10.72 5.52 3.19
C PHE A 169 12.24 5.46 3.48
N ASN A 170 12.58 5.07 4.70
CA ASN A 170 13.93 4.67 5.07
C ASN A 170 14.38 3.41 4.30
N THR A 171 15.61 2.95 4.55
CA THR A 171 16.17 1.77 3.84
C THR A 171 15.25 0.56 3.84
N ASP A 172 14.65 0.22 4.98
CA ASP A 172 13.84 -0.99 5.11
C ASP A 172 12.49 -0.84 4.41
N LYS A 173 11.81 0.30 4.61
CA LYS A 173 10.53 0.59 3.94
C LYS A 173 10.69 0.77 2.43
N TYR A 174 11.82 1.30 1.97
CA TYR A 174 12.16 1.30 0.55
C TYR A 174 12.31 -0.13 0.01
N ASN A 175 13.02 -1.01 0.72
CA ASN A 175 13.19 -2.39 0.28
C ASN A 175 11.83 -3.14 0.24
N GLN A 176 10.92 -2.84 1.16
CA GLN A 176 9.53 -3.32 1.12
C GLN A 176 8.77 -2.80 -0.10
N LEU A 177 8.92 -1.52 -0.44
CA LEU A 177 8.34 -0.93 -1.66
C LEU A 177 8.87 -1.63 -2.93
N ALA A 178 10.20 -1.79 -3.02
CA ALA A 178 10.85 -2.47 -4.13
C ALA A 178 10.34 -3.92 -4.27
N LYS A 179 10.20 -4.64 -3.16
CA LYS A 179 9.61 -5.99 -3.13
C LYS A 179 8.16 -5.97 -3.62
N SER A 180 7.33 -5.06 -3.11
CA SER A 180 5.92 -4.92 -3.49
C SER A 180 5.75 -4.64 -4.99
N MET A 181 6.65 -3.86 -5.59
CA MET A 181 6.66 -3.58 -7.02
C MET A 181 7.19 -4.73 -7.89
N SER A 182 7.87 -5.70 -7.28
CA SER A 182 8.49 -6.85 -7.96
C SER A 182 7.61 -8.09 -7.98
N VAL A 183 6.41 -8.02 -7.41
CA VAL A 183 5.44 -9.12 -7.41
C VAL A 183 4.51 -8.97 -8.62
N ASP A 184 4.21 -10.07 -9.31
CA ASP A 184 3.15 -10.08 -10.32
C ASP A 184 1.82 -10.25 -9.62
N ASN A 185 1.01 -9.19 -9.60
CA ASN A 185 -0.36 -9.28 -9.12
C ASN A 185 -1.20 -10.01 -10.18
N THR A 186 -1.31 -11.33 -10.06
CA THR A 186 -2.33 -12.11 -10.79
C THR A 186 -3.69 -11.89 -10.12
N PHE A 187 -4.79 -12.00 -10.87
CA PHE A 187 -6.16 -11.91 -10.32
C PHE A 187 -6.41 -12.90 -9.18
N ASP A 188 -5.64 -13.99 -9.11
CA ASP A 188 -5.73 -15.03 -8.09
C ASP A 188 -5.01 -14.67 -6.77
N MET A 189 -4.36 -13.51 -6.68
CA MET A 189 -3.78 -13.04 -5.41
C MET A 189 -4.85 -12.40 -4.52
N GLU A 190 -4.75 -12.64 -3.21
CA GLU A 190 -5.56 -11.95 -2.23
C GLU A 190 -5.35 -10.41 -2.38
N CYS A 191 -6.45 -9.66 -2.53
CA CYS A 191 -6.39 -8.20 -2.72
C CYS A 191 -5.93 -7.41 -1.49
N ASN A 192 -5.55 -8.11 -0.42
CA ASN A 192 -5.09 -7.60 0.86
C ASN A 192 -3.54 -7.58 0.95
N MET A 193 -2.83 -7.68 -0.18
CA MET A 193 -1.37 -7.67 -0.24
C MET A 193 -0.83 -6.25 -0.49
N PRO A 194 0.32 -5.87 0.10
CA PRO A 194 0.95 -4.57 -0.13
C PRO A 194 1.21 -4.27 -1.61
N SER A 195 1.61 -5.28 -2.39
CA SER A 195 1.82 -5.17 -3.84
C SER A 195 0.56 -4.72 -4.60
N THR A 196 -0.62 -5.13 -4.14
CA THR A 196 -1.90 -4.76 -4.76
C THR A 196 -2.20 -3.27 -4.53
N ILE A 197 -1.92 -2.76 -3.34
CA ILE A 197 -2.09 -1.35 -2.98
C ILE A 197 -1.13 -0.47 -3.77
N VAL A 198 0.17 -0.81 -3.80
CA VAL A 198 1.14 -0.02 -4.57
C VAL A 198 0.80 -0.03 -6.06
N GLN A 199 0.36 -1.16 -6.61
CA GLN A 199 -0.11 -1.21 -8.00
C GLN A 199 -1.35 -0.34 -8.22
N SER A 200 -2.26 -0.25 -7.26
CA SER A 200 -3.45 0.62 -7.34
C SER A 200 -3.04 2.10 -7.35
N ILE A 201 -2.08 2.48 -6.51
CA ILE A 201 -1.48 3.82 -6.46
C ILE A 201 -0.84 4.15 -7.82
N HIS A 202 -0.06 3.24 -8.41
CA HIS A 202 0.53 3.39 -9.74
C HIS A 202 -0.54 3.56 -10.83
N CYS A 203 -1.54 2.68 -10.91
CA CYS A 203 -2.62 2.80 -11.90
C CYS A 203 -3.35 4.15 -11.75
N THR A 204 -3.67 4.55 -10.52
CA THR A 204 -4.34 5.82 -10.21
C THR A 204 -3.48 7.02 -10.62
N ALA A 205 -2.15 6.95 -10.47
CA ALA A 205 -1.23 7.98 -10.93
C ALA A 205 -1.32 8.20 -12.45
N MET A 206 -1.35 7.13 -13.23
CA MET A 206 -1.52 7.21 -14.69
C MET A 206 -2.91 7.75 -15.06
N ASN A 207 -3.97 7.33 -14.35
CA ASN A 207 -5.31 7.85 -14.61
C ASN A 207 -5.40 9.36 -14.34
N LYS A 208 -4.75 9.87 -13.28
CA LYS A 208 -4.70 11.31 -13.00
C LYS A 208 -3.99 12.09 -14.12
N GLU A 209 -2.92 11.54 -14.69
CA GLU A 209 -2.28 12.13 -15.86
C GLU A 209 -3.20 12.11 -17.09
N PHE A 210 -3.88 10.98 -17.33
CA PHE A 210 -4.85 10.87 -18.41
C PHE A 210 -5.96 11.92 -18.28
N GLU A 211 -6.59 12.03 -17.11
CA GLU A 211 -7.61 13.04 -16.82
C GLU A 211 -7.09 14.47 -17.03
N TYR A 212 -5.86 14.74 -16.61
CA TYR A 212 -5.22 16.04 -16.84
C TYR A 212 -5.07 16.33 -18.33
N ARG A 213 -4.59 15.36 -19.13
CA ARG A 213 -4.39 15.53 -20.57
C ARG A 213 -5.68 15.63 -21.36
N VAL A 214 -6.71 14.86 -20.99
CA VAL A 214 -8.04 14.97 -21.60
C VAL A 214 -8.59 16.39 -21.44
N LYS A 215 -8.42 17.02 -20.27
CA LYS A 215 -8.80 18.43 -20.08
C LYS A 215 -7.99 19.39 -20.94
N GLN A 216 -6.71 19.11 -21.22
CA GLN A 216 -5.91 19.95 -22.11
C GLN A 216 -6.39 19.88 -23.57
N LEU A 217 -6.96 18.76 -24.01
CA LEU A 217 -7.53 18.61 -25.36
C LEU A 217 -8.74 19.50 -25.63
N GLU A 218 -9.34 20.12 -24.60
CA GLU A 218 -10.35 21.16 -24.79
C GLU A 218 -9.76 22.43 -25.44
N ARG A 219 -8.43 22.57 -25.42
CA ARG A 219 -7.73 23.71 -26.01
C ARG A 219 -7.18 23.37 -27.40
N PRO A 220 -7.39 24.23 -28.42
CA PRO A 220 -6.98 23.94 -29.80
C PRO A 220 -5.50 23.62 -29.99
N GLU A 221 -4.61 24.23 -29.20
CA GLU A 221 -3.16 24.01 -29.30
C GLU A 221 -2.74 22.57 -28.96
N PHE A 222 -3.46 21.91 -28.05
CA PHE A 222 -3.19 20.51 -27.69
C PHE A 222 -3.94 19.55 -28.61
N ALA A 223 -5.18 19.89 -28.98
CA ALA A 223 -6.01 19.07 -29.88
C ALA A 223 -5.40 18.92 -31.28
N SER A 224 -4.73 19.96 -31.77
CA SER A 224 -4.04 19.96 -33.07
C SER A 224 -2.63 19.35 -33.02
N ASN A 225 -2.08 19.10 -31.82
CA ASN A 225 -0.78 18.49 -31.66
C ASN A 225 -0.90 16.96 -31.71
N ASN A 226 -0.51 16.38 -32.84
CA ASN A 226 -0.60 14.94 -33.07
C ASN A 226 0.17 14.10 -32.03
N ASP A 227 1.38 14.53 -31.65
CA ASP A 227 2.19 13.81 -30.66
C ASP A 227 1.49 13.80 -29.30
N PHE A 228 0.92 14.93 -28.89
CA PHE A 228 0.16 15.03 -27.65
C PHE A 228 -1.07 14.09 -27.65
N VAL A 229 -1.82 14.06 -28.75
CA VAL A 229 -2.99 13.18 -28.90
C VAL A 229 -2.57 11.70 -28.88
N VAL A 230 -1.54 11.33 -29.64
CA VAL A 230 -1.01 9.95 -29.70
C VAL A 230 -0.53 9.49 -28.32
N GLN A 231 0.24 10.34 -27.62
CA GLN A 231 0.66 10.06 -26.25
C GLN A 231 -0.55 9.88 -25.34
N THR A 232 -1.53 10.78 -25.38
CA THR A 232 -2.74 10.71 -24.53
C THR A 232 -3.53 9.40 -24.75
N ARG A 233 -3.65 8.94 -26.01
CA ARG A 233 -4.24 7.63 -26.32
C ARG A 233 -3.44 6.48 -25.72
N LYS A 234 -2.10 6.55 -25.77
CA LYS A 234 -1.25 5.55 -25.12
C LYS A 234 -1.48 5.52 -23.60
N ILE A 235 -1.54 6.69 -22.94
CA ILE A 235 -1.82 6.76 -21.49
C ILE A 235 -3.17 6.12 -21.16
N CYS A 236 -4.21 6.43 -21.95
CA CYS A 236 -5.51 5.79 -21.82
C CYS A 236 -5.42 4.25 -21.86
N ARG A 237 -4.80 3.67 -22.90
CA ARG A 237 -4.71 2.21 -23.08
C ARG A 237 -3.88 1.55 -21.98
N ASP A 238 -2.76 2.16 -21.61
CA ASP A 238 -1.90 1.67 -20.52
C ASP A 238 -2.65 1.71 -19.18
N THR A 239 -3.39 2.79 -18.91
CA THR A 239 -4.22 2.93 -17.70
C THR A 239 -5.34 1.89 -17.67
N GLN A 240 -6.07 1.68 -18.77
CA GLN A 240 -7.08 0.63 -18.86
C GLN A 240 -6.47 -0.75 -18.61
N SER A 241 -5.31 -1.04 -19.20
CA SER A 241 -4.60 -2.30 -18.97
C SER A 241 -4.11 -2.45 -17.52
N CYS A 242 -3.78 -1.35 -16.85
CA CYS A 242 -3.38 -1.35 -15.46
C CYS A 242 -4.55 -1.69 -14.54
N PHE A 243 -5.67 -0.98 -14.70
CA PHE A 243 -6.90 -1.20 -13.92
C PHE A 243 -7.44 -2.61 -14.14
N LYS A 244 -7.46 -3.08 -15.40
CA LYS A 244 -7.90 -4.44 -15.73
C LYS A 244 -7.16 -5.52 -14.97
N ARG A 245 -5.90 -5.30 -14.54
CA ARG A 245 -5.07 -6.27 -13.81
C ARG A 245 -5.05 -6.03 -12.29
N ASN A 246 -5.65 -4.94 -11.81
CA ASN A 246 -5.65 -4.60 -10.40
C ASN A 246 -6.99 -4.98 -9.75
N CYS A 247 -6.96 -5.85 -8.75
CA CYS A 247 -8.18 -6.37 -8.15
C CYS A 247 -8.88 -5.40 -7.17
N LEU A 248 -8.22 -4.32 -6.73
CA LEU A 248 -8.86 -3.22 -5.97
C LEU A 248 -9.59 -2.24 -6.89
N LEU A 249 -9.23 -2.19 -8.18
CA LEU A 249 -9.83 -1.30 -9.17
C LEU A 249 -10.86 -2.08 -10.00
N LEU A 250 -11.95 -2.45 -9.34
CA LEU A 250 -13.02 -3.27 -9.91
C LEU A 250 -13.56 -2.65 -11.22
N LYS A 251 -13.75 -3.52 -12.22
CA LYS A 251 -14.26 -3.16 -13.56
C LYS A 251 -15.65 -2.52 -13.52
N ASP A 252 -16.46 -2.82 -12.51
CA ASP A 252 -17.83 -2.27 -12.39
C ASP A 252 -17.89 -0.95 -11.60
N SER A 253 -16.75 -0.51 -11.05
CA SER A 253 -16.67 0.77 -10.35
C SER A 253 -17.05 1.92 -11.28
N ALA A 254 -17.72 2.94 -10.73
CA ALA A 254 -18.01 4.17 -11.47
C ALA A 254 -16.72 4.80 -12.02
N TYR A 255 -15.63 4.67 -11.26
CA TYR A 255 -14.31 5.18 -11.61
C TYR A 255 -13.73 4.51 -12.87
N TYR A 256 -13.78 3.18 -12.97
CA TYR A 256 -13.33 2.47 -14.18
C TYR A 256 -14.24 2.77 -15.39
N ARG A 257 -15.56 2.86 -15.20
CA ARG A 257 -16.49 3.22 -16.27
C ARG A 257 -16.21 4.61 -16.84
N GLN A 258 -15.88 5.58 -15.99
CA GLN A 258 -15.47 6.91 -16.43
C GLN A 258 -14.19 6.88 -17.27
N LEU A 259 -13.18 6.12 -16.86
CA LEU A 259 -11.96 5.90 -17.65
C LEU A 259 -12.29 5.33 -19.04
N VAL A 260 -13.11 4.27 -19.11
CA VAL A 260 -13.50 3.66 -20.38
C VAL A 260 -14.23 4.65 -21.28
N ASN A 261 -15.21 5.37 -20.74
CA ASN A 261 -15.96 6.37 -21.52
C ASN A 261 -15.04 7.47 -22.07
N ASN A 262 -14.14 8.00 -21.25
CA ASN A 262 -13.19 9.05 -21.68
C ASN A 262 -12.24 8.53 -22.77
N CYS A 263 -11.78 7.28 -22.64
CA CYS A 263 -10.97 6.60 -23.63
C CYS A 263 -11.72 6.43 -24.97
N ASP A 264 -12.97 5.99 -24.93
CA ASP A 264 -13.79 5.80 -26.14
C ASP A 264 -14.06 7.13 -26.83
N ILE A 265 -14.37 8.19 -26.07
CA ILE A 265 -14.53 9.55 -26.60
C ILE A 265 -13.23 10.00 -27.29
N LEU A 266 -12.08 9.80 -26.66
CA LEU A 266 -10.78 10.17 -27.22
C LEU A 266 -10.50 9.45 -28.55
N GLU A 267 -10.70 8.14 -28.60
CA GLU A 267 -10.43 7.33 -29.81
C GLU A 267 -11.40 7.67 -30.96
N ASN A 268 -12.65 8.03 -30.64
CA ASN A 268 -13.64 8.44 -31.65
C ASN A 268 -13.46 9.88 -32.14
N SER A 269 -13.05 10.79 -31.25
CA SER A 269 -12.92 12.22 -31.60
C SER A 269 -11.65 12.51 -32.38
N TYR A 270 -10.63 11.66 -32.19
CA TYR A 270 -9.38 11.72 -32.91
C TYR A 270 -9.12 10.31 -33.46
N PRO A 271 -9.57 9.98 -34.67
CA PRO A 271 -9.22 8.71 -35.30
C PRO A 271 -7.73 8.68 -35.69
N LYS A 272 -7.24 7.52 -36.12
CA LYS A 272 -5.87 7.35 -36.67
C LYS A 272 -5.76 7.91 -38.07
#